data_AF-A0A3C0U563-F1
#
_entry.id   AF-A0A3C0U563-F1
#
_cell.length_a   1.000
_cell.length_b   1.000
_cell.length_c   1.000
_cell.angle_alpha   90.00
_cell.angle_beta   90.00
_cell.angle_gamma   90.00
#
_symmetry.space_group_name_H-M   'P 1'
#
loop_
_entity.id
_entity.type
_entity.pdbx_description
1 polymer ?
#
loop_
_entity_poly.entity_id
_entity_poly.type
_entity_poly.pdbx_seq_one_letter_code
_entity_poly.pdbx_strand_id
1 'polypeptide(L)'
;MRAIHQEGIERKASLEKGMLSTANSSLIFNMITAQPTEPHMVGPAFEPHAQGFIYSYSEIASATSVPAQIEAHNNLVKSCVACHMNFCQGPISRIEKLYIH
;
A
#
# COMPACT_ATOMS: atom_id res chain seq x y z
N MET A 1 7.59 -1.87 -6.20
CA MET A 1 6.75 -2.73 -5.34
C MET A 1 7.51 -3.52 -4.26
N ARG A 2 8.71 -4.08 -4.51
CA ARG A 2 9.45 -4.83 -3.46
C ARG A 2 9.71 -4.03 -2.17
N ALA A 3 10.17 -2.79 -2.29
CA ALA A 3 10.44 -1.92 -1.13
C ALA A 3 9.17 -1.59 -0.33
N ILE A 4 8.06 -1.26 -1.00
CA ILE A 4 6.76 -1.01 -0.36
C ILE A 4 6.25 -2.25 0.38
N HIS A 5 6.40 -3.43 -0.22
CA HIS A 5 6.03 -4.68 0.43
C HIS A 5 6.89 -4.96 1.68
N GLN A 6 8.19 -4.69 1.60
CA GLN A 6 9.10 -4.85 2.74
C GLN A 6 8.74 -3.90 3.89
N GLU A 7 8.45 -2.63 3.57
CA GLU A 7 7.94 -1.68 4.56
C GLU A 7 6.60 -2.14 5.16
N GLY A 8 5.71 -2.71 4.34
CA GLY A 8 4.46 -3.32 4.82
C GLY A 8 4.68 -4.43 5.85
N ILE A 9 5.68 -5.30 5.64
CA ILE A 9 6.08 -6.35 6.61
C ILE A 9 6.58 -5.72 7.91
N GLU A 10 7.46 -4.73 7.82
CA GLU A 10 8.07 -4.07 8.98
C GLU A 10 7.02 -3.32 9.80
N ARG A 11 6.13 -2.59 9.13
CA ARG A 11 5.01 -1.89 9.76
C ARG A 11 4.07 -2.87 10.45
N LYS A 12 3.70 -3.97 9.78
CA LYS A 12 2.90 -5.03 10.39
C LYS A 12 3.54 -5.54 11.69
N ALA A 13 4.82 -5.90 11.63
CA ALA A 13 5.55 -6.42 12.79
C ALA A 13 5.66 -5.40 13.95
N SER A 14 5.71 -4.10 13.64
CA SER A 14 5.70 -3.03 14.66
C SER A 14 4.32 -2.87 15.30
N LEU A 15 3.27 -2.84 14.49
CA LEU A 15 1.89 -2.66 14.94
C LEU A 15 1.40 -3.82 15.79
N GLU A 16 1.76 -5.07 15.44
CA GLU A 16 1.46 -6.27 16.24
C GLU A 16 2.13 -6.23 17.63
N LYS A 17 3.20 -5.43 17.79
CA LYS A 17 3.88 -5.21 19.07
C LYS A 17 3.34 -3.99 19.83
N GLY A 18 2.30 -3.33 19.32
CA GLY A 18 1.75 -2.13 19.94
C GLY A 18 2.61 -0.88 19.72
N MET A 19 3.43 -0.84 18.66
CA MET A 19 4.30 0.30 18.35
C MET A 19 3.92 0.93 17.01
N LEU A 20 3.82 2.26 16.98
CA LEU A 20 3.66 3.01 15.74
C LEU A 20 4.87 2.79 14.83
N SER A 21 4.60 2.77 13.54
CA SER A 21 5.58 2.67 12.46
C SER A 21 5.59 3.96 11.65
N THR A 22 6.74 4.28 11.06
CA THR A 22 6.88 5.42 10.16
C THR A 22 6.51 5.01 8.73
N ALA A 23 5.82 5.90 8.02
CA ALA A 23 5.60 5.77 6.59
C ALA A 23 6.71 6.50 5.82
N ASN A 24 7.37 5.81 4.89
CA ASN A 24 8.41 6.39 4.06
C ASN A 24 7.81 6.89 2.73
N SER A 25 7.38 8.15 2.69
CA SER A 25 6.73 8.76 1.52
C SER A 25 7.57 8.74 0.24
N SER A 26 8.90 8.56 0.33
CA SER A 26 9.75 8.42 -0.86
C SER A 26 9.46 7.14 -1.66
N LEU A 27 8.95 6.09 -1.01
CA LEU A 27 8.66 4.81 -1.65
C LEU A 27 7.48 4.89 -2.62
N ILE A 28 6.49 5.74 -2.33
CA ILE A 28 5.32 5.92 -3.17
C ILE A 28 5.58 6.84 -4.36
N PHE A 29 6.52 7.78 -4.23
CA PHE A 29 6.87 8.72 -5.31
C PHE A 29 7.35 7.99 -6.57
N ASN A 30 8.19 6.97 -6.40
CA ASN A 30 8.68 6.15 -7.51
C ASN A 30 7.58 5.30 -8.18
N MET A 31 6.49 4.99 -7.46
CA MET A 31 5.38 4.22 -8.01
C MET A 31 4.50 5.07 -8.92
N ILE A 32 4.21 6.30 -8.51
CA ILE A 32 3.28 7.21 -9.22
C ILE A 32 3.95 7.91 -10.41
N THR A 33 5.28 7.99 -10.39
CA THR A 33 6.09 8.55 -11.49
C THR A 33 6.63 7.47 -12.42
N ALA A 34 6.40 6.19 -12.12
CA ALA A 34 6.85 5.10 -12.97
C ALA A 34 6.17 5.18 -14.34
N GLN A 35 6.99 5.21 -15.39
CA GLN A 35 6.52 5.10 -16.76
C GLN A 35 6.11 3.64 -17.03
N PRO A 36 4.87 3.38 -17.48
CA PRO A 36 4.45 2.05 -17.87
C PRO A 36 5.27 1.59 -19.09
N THR A 37 5.76 0.36 -19.04
CA THR A 37 6.58 -0.22 -20.12
C THR A 37 5.77 -0.55 -21.36
N GLU A 38 4.45 -0.71 -21.23
CA GLU A 38 3.53 -0.99 -22.33
C GLU A 38 2.32 -0.04 -22.26
N PRO A 39 1.89 0.59 -23.39
CA PRO A 39 0.86 1.64 -23.38
C PRO A 39 -0.52 1.18 -22.84
N HIS A 40 -0.83 -0.11 -22.92
CA HIS A 40 -2.10 -0.66 -22.45
C HIS A 40 -2.12 -0.91 -20.93
N MET A 41 -0.98 -0.75 -20.24
CA MET A 41 -0.85 -0.90 -18.79
C MET A 41 -1.35 0.32 -18.00
N VAL A 42 -1.67 1.42 -18.70
CA VAL A 42 -2.30 2.63 -18.16
C VAL A 42 -3.59 2.88 -18.93
N GLY A 43 -4.70 2.44 -18.35
CA GLY A 43 -6.05 2.77 -18.82
C GLY A 43 -6.72 3.81 -17.91
N PRO A 44 -7.92 4.29 -18.27
CA PRO A 44 -8.69 5.25 -17.48
C PRO A 44 -8.93 4.82 -16.02
N ALA A 45 -8.90 3.51 -15.77
CA ALA A 45 -9.09 2.95 -14.44
C ALA A 45 -7.81 2.86 -13.59
N PHE A 46 -6.61 3.01 -14.18
CA PHE A 46 -5.35 2.98 -13.42
C PHE A 46 -5.22 4.16 -12.46
N GLU A 47 -5.52 5.37 -12.94
CA GLU A 47 -5.32 6.61 -12.19
C GLU A 47 -6.16 6.68 -10.90
N PRO A 48 -7.46 6.32 -10.89
CA PRO A 48 -8.23 6.22 -9.65
C PRO A 48 -7.64 5.24 -8.62
N HIS A 49 -7.13 4.07 -9.07
CA HIS A 49 -6.51 3.11 -8.15
C HIS A 49 -5.18 3.61 -7.60
N ALA A 50 -4.38 4.30 -8.42
CA ALA A 50 -3.14 4.94 -7.96
C ALA A 50 -3.43 6.02 -6.91
N GLN A 51 -4.42 6.88 -7.16
CA GLN A 51 -4.86 7.91 -6.20
C GLN A 51 -5.37 7.31 -4.89
N GLY A 52 -6.21 6.26 -4.96
CA GLY A 52 -6.70 5.55 -3.77
C GLY A 52 -5.58 4.92 -2.95
N PHE A 53 -4.56 4.36 -3.61
CA PHE A 53 -3.36 3.87 -2.93
C PHE A 53 -2.58 4.99 -2.24
N ILE A 54 -2.33 6.12 -2.92
CA ILE A 54 -1.60 7.28 -2.34
C ILE A 54 -2.34 7.79 -1.10
N TYR A 55 -3.64 7.97 -1.20
CA TYR A 55 -4.49 8.42 -0.10
C TYR A 55 -4.41 7.45 1.09
N SER A 56 -4.58 6.15 0.83
CA SER A 56 -4.47 5.13 1.89
C SER A 56 -3.09 5.13 2.56
N TYR A 57 -2.04 5.44 1.81
CA TYR A 57 -0.69 5.54 2.35
C TYR A 57 -0.50 6.78 3.24
N SER A 58 -1.08 7.93 2.86
CA SER A 58 -1.01 9.13 3.71
C SER A 58 -1.72 8.97 5.04
N GLU A 59 -2.80 8.17 5.10
CA GLU A 59 -3.50 7.88 6.35
C GLU A 59 -2.60 7.19 7.39
N ILE A 60 -1.59 6.42 6.95
CA ILE A 60 -0.63 5.79 7.87
C ILE A 60 0.23 6.84 8.59
N ALA A 61 0.63 7.89 7.86
CA ALA A 61 1.43 8.99 8.41
C ALA A 61 0.61 9.91 9.33
N SER A 62 -0.70 10.03 9.05
CA SER A 62 -1.62 10.84 9.85
C SER A 62 -2.11 10.16 11.12
N ALA A 63 -1.98 8.83 11.22
CA ALA A 63 -2.46 8.07 12.36
C ALA A 63 -1.62 8.36 13.63
N THR A 64 -2.31 8.76 14.70
CA THR A 64 -1.69 9.12 15.99
C THR A 64 -1.80 8.03 17.06
N SER A 65 -2.44 6.90 16.75
CA SER A 65 -2.60 5.77 17.66
C SER A 65 -2.42 4.44 16.92
N VAL A 66 -2.01 3.39 17.65
CA VAL A 66 -1.82 2.05 17.07
C VAL A 66 -3.10 1.51 16.43
N PRO A 67 -4.29 1.57 17.07
CA PRO A 67 -5.52 1.11 16.43
C PRO A 67 -5.84 1.86 15.13
N ALA A 68 -5.68 3.19 15.12
CA ALA A 68 -5.89 3.99 13.91
C ALA A 68 -4.88 3.63 12.81
N GLN A 69 -3.62 3.37 13.17
CA GLN A 69 -2.60 3.00 12.19
C GLN A 69 -2.77 1.56 11.68
N ILE A 70 -3.34 0.65 12.48
CA ILE A 70 -3.80 -0.68 12.03
C ILE A 70 -4.92 -0.55 11.00
N GLU A 71 -5.92 0.30 11.25
CA GLU A 71 -6.99 0.55 10.29
C GLU A 71 -6.44 1.14 8.97
N ALA A 72 -5.60 2.17 9.06
CA ALA A 72 -4.93 2.77 7.90
C ALA A 72 -4.08 1.74 7.14
N HIS A 73 -3.33 0.89 7.86
CA HIS A 73 -2.55 -0.19 7.26
C HIS A 73 -3.43 -1.19 6.50
N ASN A 74 -4.51 -1.66 7.12
CA ASN A 74 -5.44 -2.60 6.49
C ASN A 74 -6.14 -1.97 5.28
N ASN A 75 -6.46 -0.68 5.32
CA ASN A 75 -6.99 0.05 4.17
C ASN A 75 -5.98 0.17 3.02
N LEU A 76 -4.69 0.40 3.32
CA LEU A 76 -3.63 0.32 2.32
C LEU A 76 -3.56 -1.09 1.69
N VAL A 77 -3.62 -2.16 2.49
CA VAL A 77 -3.59 -3.54 1.96
C VAL A 77 -4.79 -3.80 1.04
N LYS A 78 -5.99 -3.30 1.36
CA LYS A 78 -7.16 -3.38 0.45
C LYS A 78 -6.89 -2.67 -0.88
N SER A 79 -6.30 -1.47 -0.86
CA SER A 79 -5.93 -0.73 -2.07
C SER A 79 -4.90 -1.49 -2.92
N CYS A 80 -3.94 -2.18 -2.27
CA CYS A 80 -3.01 -3.08 -2.96
C CYS A 80 -3.77 -4.21 -3.67
N VAL A 81 -4.66 -4.93 -2.97
CA VAL A 81 -5.44 -6.03 -3.55
C VAL A 81 -6.31 -5.55 -4.71
N ALA A 82 -7.00 -4.41 -4.56
CA ALA A 82 -7.86 -3.86 -5.59
C ALA A 82 -7.10 -3.54 -6.90
N CYS A 83 -5.93 -2.94 -6.80
CA CYS A 83 -5.08 -2.68 -7.97
C CYS A 83 -4.54 -3.99 -8.57
N HIS A 84 -4.10 -4.93 -7.72
CA HIS A 84 -3.55 -6.21 -8.17
C HIS A 84 -4.59 -7.17 -8.78
N MET A 85 -5.87 -7.04 -8.43
CA MET A 85 -6.96 -7.79 -9.07
C MET A 85 -7.26 -7.34 -10.50
N ASN A 86 -6.97 -6.07 -10.82
CA ASN A 86 -7.45 -5.45 -12.06
C ASN A 86 -6.33 -5.03 -13.03
N PHE A 87 -5.12 -4.74 -12.54
CA PHE A 87 -4.05 -4.11 -13.36
C PHE A 87 -2.70 -4.81 -13.22
N CYS A 88 -2.29 -5.15 -12.00
CA CYS A 88 -0.96 -5.70 -11.75
C CYS A 88 -1.03 -7.18 -11.34
N GLN A 89 -0.52 -8.11 -12.16
CA GLN A 89 -0.49 -9.55 -11.86
C GLN A 89 0.55 -9.94 -10.78
N GLY A 90 0.47 -9.31 -9.61
CA GLY A 90 1.25 -9.67 -8.43
C GLY A 90 0.57 -10.78 -7.62
N PRO A 91 1.29 -11.50 -6.76
CA PRO A 91 0.71 -12.56 -5.94
C PRO A 91 -0.17 -11.98 -4.83
N ILE A 92 -1.47 -11.90 -5.08
CA ILE A 92 -2.48 -11.40 -4.12
C ILE A 92 -2.42 -12.16 -2.80
N SER A 93 -2.26 -13.49 -2.85
CA SER A 93 -2.11 -14.36 -1.68
C SER A 93 -0.92 -14.00 -0.78
N ARG A 94 0.07 -13.26 -1.29
CA ARG A 94 1.18 -12.73 -0.50
C ARG A 94 0.83 -11.38 0.12
N ILE A 95 0.08 -10.54 -0.59
CA ILE A 95 -0.37 -9.22 -0.14
C ILE A 95 -1.34 -9.37 1.03
N GLU A 96 -2.28 -10.30 0.95
CA GLU A 96 -3.28 -10.55 2.01
C GLU A 96 -2.65 -10.95 3.35
N LYS A 97 -1.43 -11.51 3.35
CA LYS A 97 -0.70 -11.81 4.59
C LYS A 97 -0.27 -10.57 5.37
N LEU A 98 -0.41 -9.37 4.79
CA LEU A 98 -0.13 -8.10 5.46
C LEU A 98 -1.29 -7.63 6.34
N TYR A 99 -2.50 -8.21 6.24
CA TYR A 99 -3.57 -7.85 7.16
C TYR A 99 -3.19 -8.11 8.63
N ILE A 100 -3.72 -7.26 9.51
CA ILE A 100 -3.60 -7.34 10.97
C ILE A 100 -5.02 -7.49 11.54
N HIS A 101 -5.20 -8.43 12.48
CA HIS A 101 -6.47 -8.80 13.11
C HIS A 101 -6.47 -8.49 14.61
#